data_AF-A0A0F5YB77-F1
#
_entry.id   AF-A0A0F5YB77-F1
#
_cell.length_a   1.000
_cell.length_b   1.000
_cell.length_c   1.000
_cell.angle_alpha   90.00
_cell.angle_beta   90.00
_cell.angle_gamma   90.00
#
_symmetry.space_group_name_H-M   'P 1'
#
loop_
_entity.id
_entity.type
_entity.pdbx_description
1 polymer ?
#
loop_
_entity_poly.entity_id
_entity_poly.type
_entity_poly.pdbx_seq_one_letter_code
_entity_poly.pdbx_strand_id
1 'polypeptide(L)'
;MSFRKREVTFTITEIPEFITEERFLAAQEKAKEAFVMDLLRHAEISAGRAAEMLKINRGQLSNIMREYKISPFDETMTVEDLQEEVTQVMKILL
;
A
#
# COMPACT_ATOMS: atom_id res chain seq x y z
N MET A 1 2.37 8.72 -15.22
CA MET A 1 1.71 9.39 -14.09
C MET A 1 2.74 10.30 -13.41
N SER A 2 2.40 11.56 -13.08
CA SER A 2 3.33 12.52 -12.45
C SER A 2 3.03 12.65 -10.97
N PHE A 3 4.05 12.56 -10.11
CA PHE A 3 3.91 12.66 -8.66
C PHE A 3 4.43 14.00 -8.16
N ARG A 4 3.68 14.65 -7.24
CA ARG A 4 4.11 15.89 -6.56
C ARG A 4 4.03 15.73 -5.06
N LYS A 5 4.97 16.34 -4.33
CA LYS A 5 4.90 16.43 -2.87
C LYS A 5 3.66 17.25 -2.48
N ARG A 6 2.88 16.73 -1.54
CA ARG A 6 1.76 17.44 -0.90
C ARG A 6 1.78 17.14 0.58
N GLU A 7 1.33 18.10 1.36
CA GLU A 7 1.02 17.91 2.78
C GLU A 7 -0.44 17.47 2.92
N VAL A 8 -0.69 16.52 3.81
CA VAL A 8 -2.03 16.00 4.12
C VAL A 8 -2.26 16.25 5.62
N THR A 9 -3.22 17.10 5.96
CA THR A 9 -3.58 17.44 7.33
C THR A 9 -5.08 17.23 7.54
N PHE A 10 -5.45 16.87 8.77
CA PHE A 10 -6.84 16.75 9.20
C PHE A 10 -6.95 17.19 10.66
N THR A 11 -8.17 17.56 11.07
CA THR A 11 -8.45 18.01 12.44
C THR A 11 -9.31 16.96 13.14
N ILE A 12 -8.92 16.58 14.35
CA ILE A 12 -9.73 15.76 15.25
C ILE A 12 -10.29 16.69 16.32
N THR A 13 -11.62 16.73 16.46
CA THR A 13 -12.32 17.67 17.34
C THR A 13 -12.04 17.41 18.82
N GLU A 14 -11.94 16.14 19.20
CA GLU A 14 -11.72 15.73 20.60
C GLU A 14 -10.69 14.61 20.64
N ILE A 15 -9.63 14.82 21.42
CA ILE A 15 -8.61 13.81 21.72
C ILE A 15 -8.36 13.77 23.23
N PRO A 16 -7.95 12.62 23.78
CA PRO A 16 -7.53 12.54 25.18
C PRO A 16 -6.51 13.63 25.53
N GLU A 17 -6.71 14.27 26.68
CA GLU A 17 -5.86 15.38 27.16
C GLU A 17 -4.40 14.95 27.37
N PHE A 18 -4.17 13.67 27.68
CA PHE A 18 -2.85 13.09 27.86
C PHE A 18 -2.59 11.99 26.83
N ILE A 19 -1.80 12.33 25.81
CA ILE A 19 -1.19 11.38 24.89
C ILE A 19 0.32 11.56 25.00
N THR A 20 1.06 10.48 25.19
CA THR A 20 2.52 10.54 25.18
C THR A 20 3.01 10.86 23.78
N GLU A 21 4.13 11.59 23.67
CA GLU A 21 4.74 11.92 22.37
C GLU A 21 4.95 10.67 21.51
N GLU A 22 5.40 9.57 22.11
CA GLU A 22 5.57 8.28 21.44
C GLU A 22 4.26 7.76 20.82
N ARG A 23 3.16 7.79 21.57
CA ARG A 23 1.86 7.36 21.06
C ARG A 23 1.35 8.29 19.96
N PHE A 24 1.61 9.59 20.09
CA PHE A 24 1.23 10.57 19.08
C PHE A 24 1.97 10.34 17.75
N LEU A 25 3.29 10.13 17.80
CA LEU A 25 4.09 9.81 16.62
C LEU A 25 3.70 8.47 16.00
N ALA A 26 3.45 7.44 16.81
CA ALA A 26 2.98 6.14 16.31
C ALA A 26 1.62 6.25 15.60
N ALA A 27 0.70 7.05 16.13
CA ALA A 27 -0.59 7.30 15.51
C ALA A 27 -0.45 8.05 14.17
N GLN A 28 0.46 9.02 14.08
CA GLN A 28 0.75 9.73 12.83
C GLN A 28 1.32 8.79 11.75
N GLU A 29 2.29 7.94 12.10
CA GLU A 29 2.83 6.97 11.15
C GLU A 29 1.77 5.97 10.69
N LYS A 30 0.87 5.53 11.58
CA LYS A 30 -0.24 4.65 11.20
C LYS A 30 -1.26 5.34 10.30
N ALA A 31 -1.55 6.63 10.53
CA ALA A 31 -2.43 7.40 9.65
C ALA A 31 -1.83 7.56 8.25
N LYS A 32 -0.52 7.82 8.16
CA LYS A 32 0.20 7.86 6.89
C LYS A 32 0.19 6.51 6.18
N GLU A 33 0.43 5.42 6.90
CA GLU A 33 0.35 4.06 6.36
C GLU A 33 -1.04 3.77 5.77
N ALA A 34 -2.10 4.03 6.54
CA ALA A 34 -3.48 3.81 6.12
C ALA A 34 -3.83 4.61 4.86
N PHE A 35 -3.42 5.87 4.78
CA PHE A 35 -3.61 6.70 3.59
C PHE A 35 -2.93 6.12 2.35
N VAL A 36 -1.68 5.66 2.48
CA VAL A 36 -0.95 5.03 1.35
C VAL A 36 -1.60 3.70 0.95
N MET A 37 -2.06 2.90 1.91
CA MET A 37 -2.74 1.63 1.62
C MET A 37 -4.09 1.85 0.91
N ASP A 38 -4.80 2.93 1.23
CA ASP A 38 -6.05 3.27 0.54
C ASP A 38 -5.81 3.65 -0.92
N LEU A 39 -4.75 4.42 -1.21
CA LEU A 39 -4.34 4.70 -2.59
C LEU A 39 -3.94 3.43 -3.35
N LEU A 40 -3.22 2.52 -2.69
CA LEU A 40 -2.83 1.25 -3.28
C LEU A 40 -4.05 0.37 -3.60
N ARG A 41 -5.02 0.31 -2.68
CA ARG A 41 -6.26 -0.47 -2.85
C ARG A 41 -7.04 -0.06 -4.10
N HIS A 42 -7.10 1.24 -4.37
CA HIS A 42 -7.82 1.79 -5.52
C HIS A 42 -6.95 1.86 -6.78
N ALA A 43 -5.79 1.21 -6.80
CA ALA A 43 -4.83 1.23 -7.91
C ALA A 43 -4.35 2.63 -8.34
N GLU A 44 -4.49 3.65 -7.47
CA GLU A 44 -3.97 5.00 -7.69
C GLU A 44 -2.44 5.05 -7.63
N ILE A 45 -1.83 4.08 -6.95
CA ILE A 45 -0.38 3.87 -6.90
C ILE A 45 -0.06 2.37 -7.00
N SER A 46 1.13 2.05 -7.54
CA SER A 46 1.64 0.68 -7.55
C SER A 46 2.21 0.26 -6.19
N ALA A 47 2.34 -1.05 -5.96
CA ALA A 47 2.96 -1.59 -4.75
C ALA A 47 4.41 -1.08 -4.57
N GLY A 48 5.20 -1.02 -5.64
CA GLY A 48 6.55 -0.45 -5.58
C GLY A 48 6.55 1.01 -5.10
N ARG A 49 5.58 1.80 -5.57
CA ARG A 49 5.44 3.20 -5.16
C ARG A 49 4.99 3.34 -3.71
N ALA A 50 4.09 2.48 -3.24
CA ALA A 50 3.67 2.44 -1.84
C ALA A 50 4.85 2.15 -0.90
N ALA A 51 5.73 1.19 -1.25
CA ALA A 51 6.95 0.89 -0.51
C ALA A 51 7.90 2.10 -0.42
N GLU A 52 8.11 2.81 -1.53
CA GLU A 52 8.93 4.04 -1.55
C GLU A 52 8.36 5.15 -0.66
N MET A 53 7.04 5.39 -0.72
CA MET A 53 6.37 6.43 0.07
C MET A 53 6.44 6.15 1.58
N LEU A 54 6.37 4.87 1.96
CA LEU A 54 6.51 4.43 3.35
C LEU A 54 7.96 4.20 3.78
N LYS A 55 8.93 4.26 2.84
CA LYS A 55 10.36 3.97 3.07
C LYS A 55 10.60 2.57 3.66
N ILE A 56 9.85 1.59 3.18
CA ILE A 56 9.94 0.19 3.61
C ILE A 56 10.37 -0.69 2.44
N ASN A 57 10.83 -1.90 2.75
CA ASN A 57 11.14 -2.89 1.72
C ASN A 57 9.88 -3.67 1.27
N ARG A 58 10.02 -4.44 0.18
CA ARG A 58 8.92 -5.22 -0.41
C ARG A 58 8.32 -6.25 0.56
N GLY A 59 9.13 -6.90 1.38
CA GLY A 59 8.65 -7.89 2.36
C GLY A 59 7.81 -7.25 3.47
N GLN A 60 8.24 -6.09 3.97
CA GLN A 60 7.47 -5.29 4.93
C GLN A 60 6.14 -4.83 4.32
N LEU A 61 6.16 -4.36 3.08
CA LEU A 61 4.94 -3.99 2.38
C LEU A 61 3.98 -5.18 2.24
N SER A 62 4.46 -6.37 1.87
CA SER A 62 3.63 -7.57 1.76
C SER A 62 2.93 -7.92 3.08
N ASN A 63 3.59 -7.70 4.23
CA ASN A 63 2.97 -7.90 5.53
C ASN A 63 1.85 -6.89 5.79
N ILE A 64 2.09 -5.61 5.50
CA ILE A 64 1.08 -4.55 5.64
C ILE A 64 -0.10 -4.82 4.69
N MET A 65 0.14 -5.13 3.41
CA MET A 65 -0.92 -5.47 2.46
C MET A 65 -1.80 -6.62 2.96
N ARG A 66 -1.20 -7.62 3.62
CA ARG A 66 -1.94 -8.71 4.26
C ARG A 66 -2.83 -8.22 5.40
N GLU A 67 -2.34 -7.34 6.27
CA GLU A 67 -3.14 -6.73 7.35
C GLU A 67 -4.35 -5.96 6.79
N TYR A 68 -4.16 -5.24 5.69
CA TYR A 68 -5.21 -4.47 5.03
C TYR A 68 -6.06 -5.31 4.07
N LYS A 69 -5.79 -6.61 3.91
CA LYS A 69 -6.48 -7.49 2.95
C LYS A 69 -6.47 -6.91 1.53
N ILE A 70 -5.30 -6.45 1.09
CA ILE A 70 -5.05 -6.01 -0.28
C ILE A 70 -4.33 -7.14 -0.99
N SER A 71 -4.97 -7.74 -1.99
CA SER A 71 -4.31 -8.71 -2.85
C SER A 71 -3.25 -8.00 -3.70
N PRO A 72 -2.01 -8.55 -3.79
CA PRO A 72 -1.02 -8.07 -4.74
C PRO A 72 -1.32 -8.53 -6.18
N PHE A 73 -2.30 -9.42 -6.36
CA PHE A 73 -2.75 -9.94 -7.64
C PHE A 73 -4.07 -9.28 -8.02
N ASP A 74 -4.27 -9.08 -9.32
CA ASP A 74 -5.54 -8.65 -9.85
C ASP A 74 -6.61 -9.72 -9.54
N GLU A 75 -7.59 -9.37 -8.71
CA GLU A 75 -8.67 -10.29 -8.31
C GLU A 75 -9.68 -10.54 -9.43
N THR A 76 -9.60 -9.77 -10.53
CA THR A 76 -10.41 -9.99 -11.74
C THR A 76 -9.79 -11.01 -12.68
N MET A 77 -8.51 -11.35 -12.48
CA MET A 77 -7.80 -12.32 -13.30
C MET A 77 -8.26 -13.73 -12.99
N THR A 78 -8.69 -14.45 -14.02
CA THR A 78 -9.11 -15.86 -13.90
C THR A 78 -7.91 -16.80 -13.89
N VAL A 79 -8.15 -18.07 -13.54
CA VAL A 79 -7.10 -19.11 -13.59
C VAL A 79 -6.65 -19.35 -15.02
N GLU A 80 -7.57 -19.24 -15.98
CA GLU A 80 -7.30 -19.33 -17.41
C GLU A 80 -6.39 -18.20 -17.90
N ASP A 81 -6.67 -16.96 -17.50
CA ASP A 81 -5.83 -15.79 -17.83
C ASP A 81 -4.41 -15.98 -17.29
N LEU A 82 -4.29 -16.48 -16.06
CA LEU A 82 -3.00 -16.76 -15.41
C LEU A 82 -2.23 -17.87 -16.14
N GLN A 83 -2.92 -18.91 -16.61
CA GLN A 83 -2.32 -19.99 -17.39
C GLN A 83 -1.83 -19.52 -18.76
N GLU A 84 -2.56 -18.61 -19.41
CA GLU A 84 -2.11 -17.98 -20.65
C GLU A 84 -0.85 -17.13 -20.43
N GLU A 85 -0.82 -16.28 -19.40
CA GLU A 85 0.37 -15.47 -19.08
C GLU A 85 1.60 -16.35 -18.81
N VAL A 86 1.46 -17.39 -17.98
CA VAL A 86 2.55 -18.32 -17.69
C VAL A 86 3.01 -19.05 -18.96
N THR A 87 2.07 -19.49 -19.80
CA THR A 87 2.40 -20.17 -21.06
C THR A 87 3.14 -19.24 -22.02
N GLN A 88 2.75 -17.97 -22.11
CA GLN A 88 3.48 -16.98 -22.92
C GLN A 88 4.89 -16.74 -22.40
N VAL A 89 5.06 -16.54 -21.08
CA VAL A 89 6.38 -16.33 -20.47
C VAL A 89 7.29 -17.54 -20.67
N MET A 90 6.76 -18.76 -20.51
CA MET A 90 7.52 -20.00 -20.72
C MET A 90 7.97 -20.17 -22.18
N LYS A 91 7.21 -19.68 -23.16
CA LYS A 91 7.62 -19.66 -24.58
C LYS A 91 8.71 -18.64 -24.91
N ILE A 92 8.86 -17.60 -24.08
CA ILE A 92 9.90 -16.57 -24.26
C ILE A 92 11.22 -17.01 -23.61
N LEU A 93 11.15 -17.88 -22.59
CA LEU A 93 12.30 -18.37 -21.83
C LEU A 93 12.90 -19.69 -22.38
N LEU A 94 12.28 -20.30 -23.38
CA LEU A 94 12.72 -21.53 -24.09
C LEU A 94 13.18 -21.20 -25.50
#